data_AF-A0A2P5A569-F1
#
_entry.id   AF-A0A2P5A569-F1
#
_cell.length_a   1.000
_cell.length_b   1.000
_cell.length_c   1.000
_cell.angle_alpha   90.00
_cell.angle_beta   90.00
_cell.angle_gamma   90.00
#
_symmetry.space_group_name_H-M   'P 1'
#
loop_
_entity.id
_entity.type
_entity.pdbx_description
1 polymer ?
#
loop_
_entity_poly.entity_id
_entity_poly.type
_entity_poly.pdbx_seq_one_letter_code
_entity_poly.pdbx_strand_id
1 'polypeptide(L)'
;MRGTLLTTFLMQLPFCRKIAKTRVALSSWNKTQFGKLQNNISALRAALAEAQDAGLTPDSVQKEKDLRLSLSEQLLCEEIHWRQKSRVKWIKEGDSCTKFFFITKEK
;
A
#
# COMPACT_ATOMS: atom_id res chain seq x y z
N MET A 1 4.55 -13.25 34.51
CA MET A 1 5.24 -11.96 34.79
C MET A 1 6.66 -11.85 34.22
N ARG A 2 7.42 -12.95 34.00
CA ARG A 2 8.82 -12.86 33.50
C ARG A 2 8.98 -12.44 32.03
N GLY A 3 7.98 -12.71 31.18
CA GLY A 3 8.03 -12.38 29.74
C GLY A 3 7.94 -10.88 29.42
N THR A 4 7.12 -10.14 30.17
CA THR A 4 6.91 -8.70 29.95
C THR A 4 8.13 -7.86 30.35
N LEU A 5 8.86 -8.29 31.39
CA LEU A 5 10.07 -7.60 31.86
C LEU A 5 11.23 -7.71 30.85
N LEU A 6 11.39 -8.88 30.23
CA LEU A 6 12.39 -9.14 29.19
C LEU A 6 12.13 -8.31 27.92
N THR A 7 10.87 -8.19 27.49
CA THR A 7 10.54 -7.35 26.33
C THR A 7 10.74 -5.87 26.61
N THR A 8 10.39 -5.37 27.80
CA THR A 8 10.70 -3.97 28.19
C THR A 8 12.20 -3.72 28.30
N PHE A 9 12.99 -4.69 28.77
CA PHE A 9 14.44 -4.55 28.89
C PHE A 9 15.14 -4.53 27.53
N LEU A 10 14.72 -5.39 26.60
CA LEU A 10 15.21 -5.39 25.21
C LEU A 10 14.88 -4.07 24.48
N MET A 11 13.74 -3.45 24.76
CA MET A 11 13.37 -2.14 24.22
C MET A 11 14.30 -1.00 24.72
N GLN A 12 15.05 -1.20 25.80
CA GLN A 12 16.03 -0.21 26.27
C GLN A 12 17.35 -0.25 25.49
N LEU A 13 17.64 -1.33 24.75
CA LEU A 13 18.88 -1.43 23.96
C LEU A 13 18.91 -0.37 22.84
N PRO A 14 20.05 0.32 22.65
CA PRO A 14 20.16 1.41 21.68
C PRO A 14 19.86 0.95 20.24
N PHE A 15 20.17 -0.30 19.90
CA PHE A 15 19.84 -0.91 18.63
C PHE A 15 18.33 -1.09 18.42
N CYS A 16 17.62 -1.64 19.42
CA CYS A 16 16.16 -1.83 19.36
C CYS A 16 15.42 -0.48 19.24
N ARG A 17 15.90 0.57 19.91
CA ARG A 17 15.34 1.93 19.76
C ARG A 17 15.52 2.50 18.37
N LYS A 18 16.68 2.27 17.72
CA LYS A 18 16.92 2.69 16.33
C LYS A 18 15.95 1.98 15.38
N ILE A 19 15.78 0.67 15.52
CA ILE A 19 14.80 -0.10 14.73
C ILE A 19 13.38 0.44 14.93
N ALA A 20 12.97 0.67 16.19
CA ALA A 20 11.64 1.19 16.49
C ALA A 20 11.39 2.56 15.84
N LYS A 21 12.38 3.47 15.92
CA LYS A 21 12.31 4.79 15.26
C LYS A 21 12.19 4.65 13.74
N THR A 22 13.01 3.82 13.12
CA THR A 22 12.96 3.57 11.67
C THR A 22 11.61 2.98 11.26
N ARG A 23 11.07 2.03 12.03
CA ARG A 23 9.74 1.45 11.79
C ARG A 23 8.64 2.52 11.81
N VAL A 24 8.64 3.40 12.81
CA VAL A 24 7.65 4.48 12.92
C VAL A 24 7.76 5.44 11.74
N ALA A 25 8.98 5.86 11.40
CA ALA A 25 9.23 6.75 10.26
C ALA A 25 8.75 6.12 8.94
N LEU A 26 9.07 4.85 8.69
CA LEU A 26 8.61 4.11 7.50
C LEU A 26 7.09 3.94 7.48
N SER A 27 6.46 3.67 8.63
CA SER A 27 5.01 3.54 8.71
C SER A 27 4.31 4.87 8.43
N SER A 28 4.84 5.98 8.96
CA SER A 28 4.36 7.33 8.67
C SER A 28 4.54 7.66 7.19
N TRP A 29 5.72 7.45 6.64
CA TRP A 29 6.00 7.64 5.22
C TRP A 29 5.02 6.85 4.34
N ASN A 30 4.84 5.55 4.62
CA ASN A 30 3.90 4.71 3.89
C ASN A 30 2.46 5.24 3.95
N LYS A 31 1.99 5.71 5.12
CA LYS A 31 0.66 6.34 5.23
C LYS A 31 0.58 7.66 4.47
N THR A 32 1.60 8.50 4.54
CA THR A 32 1.58 9.82 3.86
C THR A 32 1.65 9.70 2.34
N GLN A 33 2.37 8.70 1.81
CA GLN A 33 2.51 8.52 0.37
C GLN A 33 1.33 7.72 -0.20
N PHE A 34 1.02 6.56 0.39
CA PHE A 34 0.02 5.64 -0.18
C PHE A 34 -1.38 5.83 0.41
N GLY A 35 -1.50 6.40 1.62
CA GLY A 35 -2.80 6.78 2.17
C GLY A 35 -3.43 7.92 1.36
N LYS A 36 -2.61 8.85 0.85
CA LYS A 36 -3.09 9.90 -0.07
C LYS A 36 -3.64 9.31 -1.37
N LEU A 37 -2.99 8.29 -1.93
CA LEU A 37 -3.46 7.61 -3.13
C LEU A 37 -4.87 7.02 -2.94
N GLN A 38 -5.07 6.25 -1.86
CA GLN A 38 -6.37 5.66 -1.54
C GLN A 38 -7.44 6.74 -1.29
N ASN A 39 -7.10 7.76 -0.49
CA ASN A 39 -8.00 8.86 -0.20
C ASN A 39 -8.39 9.64 -1.47
N ASN A 40 -7.44 9.86 -2.38
CA ASN A 40 -7.69 10.53 -3.66
C ASN A 40 -8.63 9.71 -4.53
N ILE A 41 -8.43 8.38 -4.64
CA ILE A 41 -9.33 7.49 -5.37
C ILE A 41 -10.74 7.53 -4.77
N SER A 42 -10.88 7.47 -3.45
CA SER A 42 -12.17 7.57 -2.77
C SER A 42 -12.85 8.92 -3.01
N ALA A 43 -12.11 10.02 -2.92
CA ALA A 43 -12.63 11.36 -3.19
C ALA A 43 -13.08 11.54 -4.64
N LEU A 44 -12.29 11.05 -5.60
CA LEU A 44 -12.64 11.07 -7.02
C LEU A 44 -13.89 10.25 -7.33
N ARG A 45 -14.05 9.08 -6.69
CA ARG A 45 -15.27 8.26 -6.82
C ARG A 45 -16.50 8.98 -6.27
N ALA A 46 -16.38 9.65 -5.12
CA ALA A 46 -17.48 10.42 -4.55
C ALA A 46 -17.87 11.59 -5.47
N ALA A 47 -16.89 12.38 -5.93
CA ALA A 47 -17.12 13.49 -6.84
C ALA A 47 -17.75 13.05 -8.17
N LEU A 48 -17.39 11.86 -8.67
CA LEU A 48 -17.97 11.27 -9.86
C LEU A 48 -19.43 10.87 -9.66
N ALA A 49 -19.76 10.26 -8.51
CA ALA A 49 -21.14 9.93 -8.15
C ALA A 49 -22.00 11.21 -8.04
N GLU A 50 -21.49 12.26 -7.40
CA GLU A 50 -22.18 13.55 -7.31
C GLU A 50 -22.40 14.18 -8.69
N ALA A 51 -21.41 14.10 -9.59
CA ALA A 51 -21.56 14.61 -10.96
C ALA A 51 -22.62 13.83 -11.76
N GLN A 52 -22.72 12.52 -11.56
CA GLN A 52 -23.72 11.68 -12.21
C GLN A 52 -25.15 11.97 -11.71
N ASP A 53 -25.30 12.30 -10.42
CA ASP A 53 -26.59 12.67 -9.82
C ASP A 53 -27.03 14.10 -10.20
N ALA A 54 -26.10 14.98 -10.57
CA ALA A 54 -26.38 16.40 -10.88
C ALA A 54 -27.12 16.65 -12.21
N GLY A 55 -27.43 15.60 -12.99
CA GLY A 55 -28.15 15.68 -14.26
C GLY A 55 -27.28 15.93 -15.49
N LEU A 56 -27.88 15.78 -16.69
CA LEU A 56 -27.19 15.82 -17.99
C LEU A 56 -27.10 17.25 -18.56
N THR A 57 -26.31 18.11 -17.91
CA THR A 57 -25.90 19.39 -18.51
C THR A 57 -24.57 19.22 -19.26
N PRO A 58 -24.29 20.01 -20.32
CA PRO A 58 -23.01 19.95 -21.03
C PRO A 58 -21.80 20.10 -20.10
N ASP A 59 -21.90 20.98 -19.10
CA ASP A 59 -20.87 21.21 -18.09
C ASP A 59 -20.70 20.00 -17.15
N SER A 60 -21.80 19.35 -16.76
CA SER A 60 -21.77 18.12 -15.95
C SER A 60 -21.09 16.97 -16.71
N VAL A 61 -21.40 16.81 -18.00
CA VAL A 61 -20.78 15.80 -18.87
C VAL A 61 -19.27 16.04 -19.02
N GLN A 62 -18.85 17.29 -19.18
CA GLN A 62 -17.42 17.60 -19.26
C GLN A 62 -16.71 17.34 -17.93
N LYS A 63 -17.31 17.78 -16.82
CA LYS A 63 -16.79 17.52 -15.47
C LYS A 63 -16.67 16.03 -15.18
N GLU A 64 -17.66 15.23 -15.58
CA GLU A 64 -17.62 13.77 -15.42
C GLU A 64 -16.47 13.15 -16.22
N LYS A 65 -16.26 13.57 -17.47
CA LYS A 65 -15.11 13.10 -18.28
C LYS A 65 -13.77 13.39 -17.60
N ASP A 66 -13.59 14.60 -17.09
CA ASP A 66 -12.35 15.00 -16.43
C ASP A 66 -12.11 14.19 -15.14
N LEU A 67 -13.17 13.97 -14.35
CA LEU A 67 -13.13 13.11 -13.16
C LEU A 67 -12.78 11.65 -13.49
N ARG A 68 -13.33 11.09 -14.58
CA ARG A 68 -13.00 9.73 -15.06
C ARG A 68 -11.54 9.60 -15.46
N LEU A 69 -11.01 10.61 -16.16
CA LEU A 69 -9.60 10.67 -16.55
C LEU A 69 -8.69 10.67 -15.32
N SER A 70 -8.94 11.57 -14.37
CA SER A 70 -8.16 11.67 -13.14
C SER A 70 -8.24 10.39 -12.30
N LEU A 71 -9.44 9.78 -12.21
CA LEU A 71 -9.62 8.51 -11.51
C LEU A 71 -8.83 7.37 -12.17
N SER A 72 -8.80 7.32 -13.50
CA SER A 72 -8.05 6.30 -14.24
C SER A 72 -6.55 6.42 -13.99
N GLU A 73 -6.01 7.63 -13.95
CA GLU A 73 -4.59 7.86 -13.62
C GLU A 73 -4.25 7.40 -12.20
N GLN A 74 -5.10 7.71 -11.21
CA GLN A 74 -4.87 7.28 -9.83
C GLN A 74 -4.97 5.75 -9.69
N LEU A 75 -5.91 5.11 -10.37
CA LEU A 75 -6.04 3.64 -10.39
C LEU A 75 -4.82 2.96 -11.03
N LEU A 76 -4.24 3.55 -12.09
CA LEU A 76 -3.01 3.05 -12.69
C LEU A 76 -1.83 3.12 -11.70
N CYS A 77 -1.71 4.23 -10.97
CA CYS A 77 -0.70 4.34 -9.91
C CYS A 77 -0.90 3.27 -8.82
N GLU A 78 -2.15 2.98 -8.45
CA GLU A 78 -2.48 1.93 -7.49
C GLU A 78 -2.12 0.53 -8.01
N GLU A 79 -2.43 0.24 -9.27
CA GLU A 79 -2.07 -1.02 -9.92
C GLU A 79 -0.55 -1.24 -9.92
N ILE A 80 0.22 -0.23 -10.33
CA ILE A 80 1.68 -0.28 -10.34
C ILE A 80 2.21 -0.53 -8.92
N HIS A 81 1.66 0.15 -7.93
CA HIS A 81 2.01 -0.04 -6.52
C HIS A 81 1.78 -1.49 -6.08
N TRP A 82 0.61 -2.06 -6.36
CA TRP A 82 0.30 -3.44 -6.00
C TRP A 82 1.17 -4.44 -6.74
N ARG A 83 1.48 -4.20 -8.02
CA ARG A 83 2.40 -5.02 -8.80
C ARG A 83 3.80 -5.05 -8.18
N GLN A 84 4.32 -3.89 -7.76
CA GLN A 84 5.61 -3.80 -7.08
C GLN A 84 5.60 -4.57 -5.74
N LYS A 85 4.57 -4.39 -4.91
CA LYS A 85 4.45 -5.12 -3.63
C LYS A 85 4.32 -6.62 -3.82
N SER A 86 3.51 -7.07 -4.76
CA SER A 86 3.34 -8.48 -5.08
C SER A 86 4.63 -9.11 -5.59
N ARG A 87 5.41 -8.39 -6.40
CA ARG A 87 6.73 -8.86 -6.85
C ARG A 87 7.73 -8.97 -5.69
N VAL A 88 7.78 -7.97 -4.80
CA VAL A 88 8.63 -8.04 -3.60
C VAL A 88 8.21 -9.22 -2.71
N LYS A 89 6.90 -9.42 -2.52
CA LYS A 89 6.36 -10.56 -1.78
C LYS A 89 6.76 -11.89 -2.44
N TRP A 90 6.57 -12.01 -3.74
CA TRP A 90 6.94 -13.21 -4.52
C TRP A 90 8.43 -13.51 -4.46
N ILE A 91 9.32 -12.52 -4.58
CA ILE A 91 10.77 -12.73 -4.46
C ILE A 91 11.12 -13.25 -3.06
N LYS A 92 10.51 -12.65 -2.01
CA LYS A 92 10.73 -13.05 -0.63
C LYS A 92 10.20 -14.46 -0.31
N GLU A 93 9.07 -14.84 -0.91
CA GLU A 93 8.44 -16.16 -0.72
C GLU A 93 9.05 -17.24 -1.63
N GLY A 94 9.49 -16.87 -2.83
CA GLY A 94 10.18 -17.76 -3.78
C GLY A 94 11.53 -18.26 -3.28
N ASP A 95 12.24 -17.47 -2.47
CA ASP A 95 13.43 -17.91 -1.73
C ASP A 95 13.12 -18.98 -0.67
N SER A 96 11.85 -19.14 -0.28
CA SER A 96 11.40 -20.23 0.60
C SER A 96 11.06 -21.52 -0.16
N CYS A 97 10.82 -21.44 -1.47
CA CYS A 97 10.54 -22.59 -2.34
C CYS A 97 11.81 -23.28 -2.88
N THR A 98 13.00 -22.70 -2.72
CA THR A 98 14.26 -23.31 -3.17
C THR A 98 14.50 -24.66 -2.48
N LYS A 99 14.12 -24.82 -1.20
CA LYS A 99 14.15 -26.12 -0.50
C LYS A 99 13.34 -27.20 -1.21
N PHE A 100 12.18 -26.87 -1.76
CA PHE A 100 11.34 -27.81 -2.51
C PHE A 100 11.92 -28.15 -3.88
N PHE A 101 12.57 -27.19 -4.55
CA PHE A 101 13.20 -27.41 -5.85
C PHE A 101 14.45 -28.30 -5.77
N PHE A 102 15.21 -28.28 -4.67
CA PHE A 102 16.37 -29.16 -4.49
C PHE A 102 15.98 -30.60 -4.12
N ILE A 103 14.93 -30.81 -3.32
CA ILE A 103 14.45 -32.16 -2.96
C ILE A 103 13.91 -32.93 -4.17
N THR A 104 13.40 -32.22 -5.19
CA THR A 104 12.82 -32.85 -6.38
C THR A 104 13.89 -33.25 -7.43
N LYS A 105 15.15 -32.85 -7.25
CA LYS A 105 16.26 -33.17 -8.16
C LYS A 105 17.10 -34.39 -7.75
N GLU A 106 16.84 -35.00 -6.59
CA GLU A 106 17.53 -36.20 -6.08
C GLU A 106 16.66 -37.48 -6.19
N LYS A 107 16.08 -37.75 -7.37
CA LYS A 107 15.52 -39.07 -7.71
C LYS A 107 16.10 -39.58 -9.02
#